data_AF-A0A3N5Z8B5-F1
#
_entry.id   AF-A0A3N5Z8B5-F1
#
_cell.length_a   1.000
_cell.length_b   1.000
_cell.length_c   1.000
_cell.angle_alpha   90.00
_cell.angle_beta   90.00
_cell.angle_gamma   90.00
#
_symmetry.space_group_name_H-M   'P 1'
#
loop_
_entity.id
_entity.type
_entity.pdbx_description
1 polymer ?
#
loop_
_entity_poly.entity_id
_entity_poly.type
_entity_poly.pdbx_seq_one_letter_code
_entity_poly.pdbx_strand_id
1 'polypeptide(L)'
;MICPNCKAEYREGYTVCSDCEVPLVERLEAEDEPPEPEMELVTVFDTGEPADVLVAKSILEAEGIDFFAKDEGVQDLFGAGRLGSGFNTMAGQVEIQVRPEDADRARQLLTRLDEGPQAEEATEEGLADKITEDEEPEPKP
;
A
#
# COMPACT_ATOMS: atom_id res chain seq x y z
N MET A 1 27.45 3.73 -39.93
CA MET A 1 26.61 4.95 -39.96
C MET A 1 25.19 4.53 -40.31
N ILE A 2 24.17 4.99 -39.60
CA ILE A 2 22.77 4.57 -39.72
C ILE A 2 21.90 5.83 -39.78
N CYS A 3 20.90 5.85 -40.66
CA CYS A 3 19.93 6.94 -40.69
C CYS A 3 18.90 6.79 -39.55
N PRO A 4 18.69 7.80 -38.70
CA PRO A 4 17.69 7.72 -37.62
C PRO A 4 16.25 7.65 -38.12
N ASN A 5 15.98 8.11 -39.34
CA ASN A 5 14.62 8.17 -39.89
C ASN A 5 14.25 6.88 -40.68
N CYS A 6 15.04 6.52 -41.69
CA CYS A 6 14.75 5.35 -42.53
C CYS A 6 15.46 4.06 -42.10
N LYS A 7 16.36 4.12 -41.10
CA LYS A 7 17.14 2.99 -40.58
C LYS A 7 18.08 2.32 -41.59
N ALA A 8 18.36 2.98 -42.72
CA ALA A 8 19.32 2.48 -43.70
C ALA A 8 20.76 2.53 -43.16
N GLU A 9 21.53 1.49 -43.46
CA GLU A 9 22.93 1.36 -43.07
C GLU A 9 23.88 1.87 -44.16
N TYR A 10 24.89 2.62 -43.73
CA TYR A 10 25.89 3.26 -44.57
C TYR A 10 27.30 2.90 -44.11
N ARG A 11 28.21 2.85 -45.09
CA ARG A 11 29.65 2.70 -44.86
C ARG A 11 30.22 3.91 -44.14
N GLU A 12 31.32 3.70 -43.43
CA GLU A 12 32.07 4.76 -42.75
C GLU A 12 32.58 5.80 -43.75
N GLY A 13 32.56 7.08 -43.36
CA GLY A 13 32.91 8.23 -44.21
C GLY A 13 31.71 8.94 -44.85
N TYR A 14 30.51 8.37 -44.81
CA TYR A 14 29.26 9.05 -45.19
C TYR A 14 28.62 9.70 -43.95
N THR A 15 28.30 10.99 -44.04
CA THR A 15 27.76 11.76 -42.91
C THR A 15 26.29 12.18 -43.06
N VAL A 16 25.71 12.03 -44.26
CA VAL A 16 24.32 12.44 -44.58
C VAL A 16 23.61 11.33 -45.35
N CYS A 17 22.35 11.07 -44.99
CA CYS A 17 21.48 10.10 -45.67
C CYS A 17 21.03 10.62 -47.05
N SER A 18 21.13 9.80 -48.08
CA SER A 18 20.74 10.15 -49.45
C SER A 18 19.23 10.32 -49.65
N ASP A 19 18.42 9.64 -48.84
CA ASP A 19 16.95 9.62 -48.98
C ASP A 19 16.26 10.60 -48.03
N CYS A 20 16.78 10.74 -46.81
CA CYS A 20 16.19 11.58 -45.76
C CYS A 20 16.89 12.94 -45.60
N GLU A 21 18.08 13.12 -46.19
CA GLU A 21 18.91 14.33 -46.07
C GLU A 21 19.24 14.73 -44.62
N VAL A 22 19.20 13.78 -43.68
CA VAL A 22 19.55 13.98 -42.26
C VAL A 22 20.95 13.45 -41.94
N PRO A 23 21.61 13.98 -40.89
CA PRO A 23 22.87 13.45 -40.39
C PRO A 23 22.76 11.97 -40.01
N LEU A 24 23.75 11.18 -40.38
CA LEU A 24 23.84 9.78 -40.00
C LEU A 24 24.46 9.65 -38.61
N VAL A 25 24.01 8.66 -37.83
CA VAL A 25 24.52 8.35 -36.49
C VAL A 25 25.28 7.02 -36.49
N GLU A 26 26.17 6.78 -35.53
CA GLU A 26 26.95 5.52 -35.48
C GLU A 26 26.11 4.32 -35.06
N ARG A 27 25.20 4.55 -34.10
CA ARG A 27 24.24 3.58 -33.59
C ARG A 27 22.94 4.32 -33.31
N LEU A 28 21.81 3.70 -33.60
CA LEU A 28 20.54 4.15 -33.04
C LEU A 28 20.63 3.81 -31.55
N GLU A 29 20.90 4.81 -30.73
CA GLU A 29 20.60 4.70 -29.30
C GLU A 29 19.13 4.32 -29.24
N ALA A 30 18.84 3.09 -28.83
CA ALA A 30 17.48 2.71 -28.49
C ALA A 30 17.11 3.70 -27.39
N GLU A 31 16.21 4.63 -27.71
CA GLU A 31 15.67 5.58 -26.74
C GLU A 31 15.31 4.75 -25.52
N ASP A 32 16.04 4.95 -24.41
CA ASP A 32 15.78 4.31 -23.15
C ASP A 32 14.27 4.40 -22.91
N GLU A 33 13.60 3.24 -22.89
CA GLU A 33 12.19 3.18 -22.54
C GLU A 33 12.02 4.06 -21.29
N PRO A 34 11.04 5.00 -21.29
CA PRO A 34 10.82 5.82 -20.12
C PRO A 34 10.75 4.87 -18.93
N PRO A 35 11.53 5.10 -17.85
CA PRO A 35 11.56 4.17 -16.74
C PRO A 35 10.11 3.93 -16.35
N GLU A 36 9.66 2.67 -16.45
CA GLU A 36 8.33 2.32 -15.99
C GLU A 36 8.20 2.91 -14.58
N PRO A 37 7.09 3.61 -14.26
CA PRO A 37 6.98 4.27 -12.97
C PRO A 37 7.20 3.19 -11.91
N GLU A 38 8.37 3.24 -11.26
CA GLU A 38 8.67 2.40 -10.12
C GLU A 38 7.49 2.64 -9.18
N MET A 39 6.69 1.60 -8.93
CA MET A 39 5.52 1.71 -8.07
C MET A 39 6.04 2.04 -6.67
N GLU A 40 6.17 3.34 -6.40
CA GLU A 40 6.70 3.85 -5.15
C GLU A 40 5.68 3.53 -4.06
N LEU A 41 6.13 2.83 -3.02
CA LEU A 41 5.33 2.51 -1.85
C LEU A 41 5.99 3.15 -0.65
N VAL A 42 5.18 3.83 0.17
CA VAL A 42 5.61 4.59 1.33
C VAL A 42 5.12 3.90 2.59
N THR A 43 6.03 3.61 3.52
CA THR A 43 5.65 3.09 4.84
C THR A 43 4.86 4.15 5.62
N VAL A 44 3.69 3.75 6.10
CA VAL A 44 2.77 4.61 6.87
C VAL A 44 2.55 4.13 8.29
N PHE A 45 2.88 2.87 8.58
CA PHE A 45 2.77 2.27 9.90
C PHE A 45 3.74 1.10 10.01
N ASP A 46 4.39 0.95 11.16
CA ASP A 46 5.26 -0.17 11.45
C ASP A 46 5.05 -0.65 12.89
N THR A 47 4.90 -1.97 13.08
CA THR A 47 4.64 -2.54 14.39
C THR A 47 5.24 -3.93 14.53
N GLY A 48 5.69 -4.28 15.74
CA GLY A 48 6.06 -5.65 16.10
C GLY A 48 4.88 -6.48 16.60
N GLU A 49 3.72 -5.86 16.84
CA GLU A 49 2.54 -6.52 17.39
C GLU A 49 1.59 -7.00 16.27
N PRO A 50 1.31 -8.31 16.16
CA PRO A 50 0.48 -8.83 15.09
C PRO A 50 -0.98 -8.37 15.17
N ALA A 51 -1.46 -8.02 16.37
CA ALA A 51 -2.81 -7.51 16.55
C ALA A 51 -2.99 -6.14 15.86
N ASP A 52 -2.00 -5.25 15.99
CA ASP A 52 -2.05 -3.92 15.40
C ASP A 52 -2.02 -3.98 13.87
N VAL A 53 -1.26 -4.92 13.29
CA VAL A 53 -1.26 -5.18 11.84
C VAL A 53 -2.67 -5.51 11.35
N LEU A 54 -3.38 -6.42 12.03
CA LEU A 54 -4.73 -6.83 11.64
C LEU A 54 -5.73 -5.67 11.74
N VAL A 55 -5.61 -4.85 12.78
CA VAL A 55 -6.48 -3.67 12.93
C VAL A 55 -6.18 -2.64 11.85
N ALA A 56 -4.90 -2.33 11.61
CA ALA A 56 -4.47 -1.38 10.58
C ALA A 56 -4.98 -1.79 9.19
N LYS A 57 -4.84 -3.07 8.83
CA LYS A 57 -5.37 -3.63 7.59
C LYS A 57 -6.88 -3.43 7.47
N SER A 58 -7.63 -3.80 8.51
CA SER A 58 -9.09 -3.68 8.51
C SER A 58 -9.54 -2.24 8.27
N ILE A 59 -8.82 -1.25 8.84
CA ILE A 59 -9.09 0.17 8.64
C ILE A 59 -8.81 0.59 7.18
N LEU A 60 -7.65 0.22 6.63
CA LEU A 60 -7.28 0.57 5.25
C LEU A 60 -8.21 -0.08 4.22
N GLU A 61 -8.61 -1.34 4.43
CA GLU A 61 -9.57 -2.05 3.58
C GLU A 61 -10.94 -1.38 3.60
N ALA A 62 -11.43 -0.96 4.77
CA ALA A 62 -12.72 -0.29 4.91
C ALA A 62 -12.78 1.05 4.16
N GLU A 63 -11.65 1.75 4.09
CA GLU A 63 -11.49 3.05 3.39
C GLU A 63 -11.08 2.89 1.91
N GLY A 64 -10.93 1.66 1.43
CA GLY A 64 -10.57 1.35 0.06
C GLY A 64 -9.17 1.83 -0.32
N ILE A 65 -8.21 1.78 0.62
CA ILE A 65 -6.81 2.14 0.38
C ILE A 65 -6.03 0.89 0.03
N ASP A 66 -5.38 0.89 -1.14
CA ASP A 66 -4.46 -0.18 -1.53
C ASP A 66 -3.21 -0.14 -0.64
N PHE A 67 -2.89 -1.27 0.00
CA PHE A 67 -1.72 -1.38 0.87
C PHE A 67 -0.95 -2.68 0.63
N PHE A 68 0.31 -2.68 1.02
CA PHE A 68 1.22 -3.81 1.01
C PHE A 68 1.82 -3.99 2.41
N ALA A 69 1.63 -5.17 3.00
CA ALA A 69 2.23 -5.53 4.29
C ALA A 69 3.52 -6.32 4.05
N LYS A 70 4.65 -5.69 4.38
CA LYS A 70 5.99 -6.26 4.20
C LYS A 70 6.39 -7.01 5.48
N ASP A 71 6.97 -8.19 5.30
CA ASP A 71 7.43 -9.12 6.36
C ASP A 71 6.32 -9.93 7.08
N GLU A 72 5.06 -9.84 6.64
CA GLU A 72 3.93 -10.57 7.23
C GLU A 72 3.93 -12.11 6.97
N GLY A 73 4.92 -12.63 6.25
CA GLY A 73 4.98 -14.02 5.79
C GLY A 73 6.11 -14.89 6.38
N VAL A 74 7.00 -14.33 7.20
CA VAL A 74 8.16 -15.11 7.70
C VAL A 74 7.77 -16.10 8.80
N GLN A 75 6.60 -15.95 9.41
CA GLN A 75 6.12 -16.87 10.45
C GLN A 75 5.63 -18.23 9.92
N ASP A 76 5.29 -18.34 8.62
CA ASP A 76 4.67 -19.55 8.06
C ASP A 76 5.55 -20.33 7.06
N LEU A 77 6.68 -19.77 6.60
CA LEU A 77 7.56 -20.45 5.62
C LEU A 77 8.83 -21.09 6.20
N PHE A 78 9.12 -20.90 7.49
CA PHE A 78 10.23 -21.60 8.16
C PHE A 78 9.76 -22.42 9.36
N GLY A 79 9.00 -23.47 9.07
CA GLY A 79 8.73 -24.59 9.98
C GLY A 79 9.98 -25.34 10.50
N ALA A 80 11.19 -24.87 10.20
CA ALA A 80 12.46 -25.40 10.71
C ALA A 80 13.12 -24.53 11.81
N GLY A 81 12.57 -23.35 12.14
CA GLY A 81 13.13 -22.44 13.14
C GLY A 81 12.64 -22.63 14.59
N ARG A 82 11.60 -23.46 14.81
CA ARG A 82 10.99 -23.68 16.14
C ARG A 82 11.78 -24.63 17.06
N LEU A 83 13.07 -24.82 16.81
CA LEU A 83 13.96 -25.55 17.73
C LEU A 83 14.99 -24.58 18.31
N GLY A 84 14.58 -23.77 19.30
CA GLY A 84 15.57 -23.23 20.24
C GLY A 84 15.34 -21.84 20.84
N SER A 85 14.53 -20.97 20.25
CA SER A 85 14.26 -19.65 20.83
C SER A 85 12.87 -19.20 20.44
N GLY A 86 11.99 -19.02 21.43
CA GLY A 86 10.72 -18.31 21.21
C GLY A 86 10.99 -16.96 20.57
N PHE A 87 10.07 -16.52 19.69
CA PHE A 87 10.05 -15.23 19.01
C PHE A 87 11.42 -14.78 18.53
N ASN A 88 11.75 -15.09 17.27
CA ASN A 88 12.97 -14.56 16.67
C ASN A 88 12.82 -13.03 16.59
N THR A 89 13.39 -12.31 17.55
CA THR A 89 13.48 -10.83 17.64
C THR A 89 14.19 -10.17 16.43
N MET A 90 14.48 -10.95 15.39
CA MET A 90 15.11 -10.57 14.13
C MET A 90 14.16 -10.68 12.92
N ALA A 91 12.96 -11.24 13.07
CA ALA A 91 11.90 -10.98 12.10
C ALA A 91 11.46 -9.53 12.34
N GLY A 92 11.69 -8.67 11.36
CA GLY A 92 11.53 -7.23 11.52
C GLY A 92 10.09 -6.90 11.87
N GLN A 93 9.91 -5.74 12.49
CA GLN A 93 8.62 -5.06 12.54
C GLN A 93 7.90 -5.17 11.17
N VAL A 94 6.62 -5.51 11.20
CA VAL A 94 5.79 -5.56 9.99
C VAL A 94 5.58 -4.12 9.54
N GLU A 95 5.92 -3.82 8.29
CA GLU A 95 5.75 -2.49 7.70
C GLU A 95 4.52 -2.49 6.79
N ILE A 96 3.57 -1.59 7.03
CA ILE A 96 2.44 -1.34 6.13
C ILE A 96 2.80 -0.17 5.21
N GLN A 97 2.75 -0.44 3.91
CA GLN A 97 3.11 0.51 2.87
C GLN A 97 1.90 0.79 1.97
N VAL A 98 1.74 2.03 1.54
CA VAL A 98 0.68 2.45 0.62
C VAL A 98 1.27 3.27 -0.51
N ARG A 99 0.48 3.56 -1.55
CA ARG A 99 0.87 4.50 -2.60
C ARG A 99 1.10 5.90 -2.03
N PRO A 100 2.04 6.71 -2.56
CA PRO A 100 2.34 8.04 -2.03
C PRO A 100 1.11 8.96 -2.03
N GLU A 101 0.20 8.84 -3.00
CA GLU A 101 -1.06 9.57 -3.06
C GLU A 101 -2.00 9.30 -1.87
N ASP A 102 -1.88 8.14 -1.23
CA ASP A 102 -2.72 7.72 -0.10
C ASP A 102 -2.00 7.84 1.25
N ALA A 103 -0.71 8.17 1.26
CA ALA A 103 0.12 8.11 2.46
C ALA A 103 -0.41 9.00 3.60
N ASP A 104 -0.81 10.23 3.30
CA ASP A 104 -1.31 11.16 4.32
C ASP A 104 -2.69 10.74 4.85
N ARG A 105 -3.53 10.16 4.00
CA ARG A 105 -4.84 9.64 4.39
C ARG A 105 -4.69 8.41 5.27
N ALA A 106 -3.84 7.47 4.87
CA ALA A 106 -3.53 6.28 5.64
C ALA A 106 -2.95 6.61 7.03
N ARG A 107 -1.99 7.55 7.12
CA ARG A 107 -1.43 7.98 8.42
C ARG A 107 -2.49 8.54 9.37
N GLN A 108 -3.42 9.36 8.86
CA GLN A 108 -4.49 9.93 9.68
C GLN A 108 -5.42 8.83 10.24
N LEU A 109 -5.72 7.82 9.43
CA LEU A 109 -6.56 6.70 9.84
C LEU A 109 -5.87 5.82 10.89
N LEU A 110 -4.55 5.63 10.77
CA LEU A 110 -3.75 4.78 11.63
C LEU A 110 -3.22 5.49 12.89
N THR A 111 -3.40 6.81 13.02
CA THR A 111 -2.99 7.58 14.22
C THR A 111 -3.56 7.00 15.52
N ARG A 112 -4.76 6.40 15.45
CA ARG A 112 -5.41 5.73 16.60
C ARG A 112 -4.67 4.50 17.12
N LEU A 113 -3.75 3.93 16.34
CA LEU A 113 -2.92 2.79 16.74
C LEU A 113 -1.59 3.22 17.35
N ASP A 114 -1.05 4.36 16.93
CA ASP A 114 0.15 4.96 17.55
C ASP A 114 -0.13 5.52 18.95
N GLU A 115 -1.34 6.04 19.16
CA GLU A 115 -1.83 6.50 20.45
C GLU A 115 -2.57 5.37 21.14
N GLY A 116 -1.86 4.60 21.98
CA GLY A 116 -2.42 3.47 22.75
C GLY A 116 -3.80 3.75 23.37
N PRO A 117 -4.60 2.69 23.61
CA PRO A 117 -6.05 2.70 23.52
C PRO A 117 -6.68 3.79 24.39
N GLN A 118 -7.13 4.88 23.77
CA GLN A 118 -8.11 5.77 24.38
C GLN A 118 -9.49 5.23 24.01
N ALA A 119 -10.19 4.71 25.02
CA ALA A 119 -11.58 4.33 24.93
C ALA A 119 -12.42 5.51 24.44
N GLU A 120 -12.85 5.47 23.18
CA GLU A 120 -14.00 6.26 22.73
C GLU A 120 -15.26 5.57 23.27
N GLU A 121 -15.61 5.94 24.50
CA GLU A 121 -16.93 5.73 25.08
C GLU A 121 -17.97 6.36 24.13
N ALA A 122 -18.67 5.51 23.38
CA ALA A 122 -19.92 5.89 22.75
C ALA A 122 -20.92 6.20 23.88
N THR A 123 -21.00 7.47 24.23
CA THR A 123 -22.03 8.01 25.11
C THR A 123 -23.35 7.95 24.37
N GLU A 124 -24.11 6.89 24.61
CA GLU A 124 -25.53 6.83 24.28
C GLU A 124 -26.32 7.70 25.28
N GLU A 125 -26.22 9.03 25.12
CA GLU A 125 -27.13 9.96 25.79
C GLU A 125 -28.50 9.97 25.09
N GLY A 126 -29.50 9.42 25.78
CA GLY A 126 -30.84 10.01 25.94
C GLY A 126 -31.66 10.30 24.68
N LEU A 127 -32.56 9.36 24.34
CA LEU A 127 -33.89 9.75 23.84
C LEU A 127 -34.96 8.87 24.49
N ALA A 128 -35.39 9.30 25.68
CA ALA A 128 -36.73 9.04 26.13
C ALA A 128 -37.67 9.94 25.33
N ASP A 129 -38.52 9.37 24.48
CA ASP A 129 -39.79 10.01 24.16
C ASP A 129 -40.92 8.99 24.19
N LYS A 130 -42.05 9.50 24.64
CA LYS A 130 -43.19 8.80 25.22
C LYS A 130 -44.09 8.25 24.12
N ILE A 131 -44.63 7.06 24.35
CA ILE A 131 -45.98 6.74 23.90
C ILE A 131 -46.74 6.25 25.14
N THR A 132 -47.64 7.10 25.62
CA THR A 132 -48.66 6.80 26.62
C THR A 132 -49.86 6.13 25.96
N GLU A 133 -50.64 5.46 26.81
CA GLU A 133 -52.02 4.97 26.62
C GLU A 133 -52.11 3.66 25.82
N ASP A 134 -52.63 2.55 26.37
CA ASP A 134 -54.00 2.43 26.89
C ASP A 134 -54.20 1.23 27.86
N GLU A 135 -55.18 1.43 28.76
CA GLU A 135 -55.89 0.58 29.75
C GLU A 135 -55.73 -0.97 29.72
N GLU A 136 -55.37 -1.66 30.82
CA GLU A 136 -56.16 -2.11 32.01
C GLU A 136 -56.66 -3.59 31.87
N PRO A 137 -56.92 -4.37 32.95
CA PRO A 137 -56.00 -5.11 33.80
C PRO A 137 -56.28 -6.66 33.82
N GLU A 138 -55.48 -7.38 34.62
CA GLU A 138 -55.58 -8.77 35.13
C GLU A 138 -57.00 -9.39 35.33
N PRO A 139 -57.20 -10.74 35.45
CA PRO A 139 -56.38 -11.60 36.33
C PRO A 139 -56.22 -13.10 36.02
N LYS A 140 -55.23 -13.69 36.72
CA LYS A 140 -55.01 -15.12 36.91
C LYS A 140 -56.07 -15.74 37.84
N PRO A 141 -56.35 -17.05 37.67
CA PRO A 141 -56.48 -17.99 38.78
C PRO A 141 -55.19 -18.79 39.03
#